data_AF-A0A7J7CUR7-F1
#
_entry.id   AF-A0A7J7CUR7-F1
#
_cell.length_a   1.000
_cell.length_b   1.000
_cell.length_c   1.000
_cell.angle_alpha   90.00
_cell.angle_beta   90.00
_cell.angle_gamma   90.00
#
_symmetry.space_group_name_H-M   'P 1'
#
loop_
_entity.id
_entity.type
_entity.pdbx_description
1 polymer ?
#
loop_
_entity_poly.entity_id
_entity_poly.type
_entity_poly.pdbx_seq_one_letter_code
_entity_poly.pdbx_strand_id
1 'polypeptide(L)'
;MSKARDFLNEVGGIFRNHVEIDKNQLVPGQHIYVDRAGGVYTHHGIYVGRDSNKSHVQYVIHFLSTPKNGSSTNSQRCEDCKYGKNANGGVVRTCLNCFMSCPLGGTKLYLYQYDVSLIDKHMGVPGSCSSAPAKPLEEIVKTAYEKLNQAKPREYNLLTYNCETFATECSTGKGESGQVVDNATRMVIPPTSFVGAGIAVGYTVYKTITTAQRWKKK
;
A
#
# COMPACT_ATOMS: atom_id res chain seq x y z
N MET A 1 13.81 19.83 25.10
CA MET A 1 14.04 18.47 24.55
C MET A 1 12.76 17.63 24.57
N SER A 2 12.01 17.50 25.69
CA SER A 2 10.79 16.66 25.71
C SER A 2 9.66 17.19 24.82
N LYS A 3 9.29 18.48 24.90
CA LYS A 3 8.21 19.06 24.08
C LYS A 3 8.37 18.92 22.56
N ALA A 4 9.61 18.91 22.07
CA ALA A 4 9.89 18.67 20.65
C ALA A 4 9.75 17.18 20.30
N ARG A 5 10.13 16.28 21.20
CA ARG A 5 9.88 14.83 21.08
C ARG A 5 8.38 14.52 21.16
N ASP A 6 7.67 15.18 22.06
CA ASP A 6 6.24 14.98 22.28
C ASP A 6 5.46 15.52 21.07
N PHE A 7 5.80 16.70 20.55
CA PHE A 7 5.27 17.20 19.28
C PHE A 7 5.63 16.25 18.13
N LEU A 8 6.90 15.85 17.96
CA LEU A 8 7.32 14.90 16.92
C LEU A 8 6.66 13.52 17.04
N ASN A 9 6.26 13.08 18.24
CA ASN A 9 5.50 11.86 18.47
C ASN A 9 4.00 12.05 18.20
N GLU A 10 3.45 13.24 18.45
CA GLU A 10 2.06 13.60 18.16
C GLU A 10 1.87 13.79 16.65
N VAL A 11 2.72 14.57 15.97
CA VAL A 11 2.74 14.60 14.50
C VAL A 11 3.22 13.27 13.91
N GLY A 12 4.22 12.61 14.49
CA GLY A 12 4.68 11.29 14.03
C GLY A 12 3.64 10.17 14.21
N GLY A 13 2.74 10.31 15.19
CA GLY A 13 1.57 9.46 15.39
C GLY A 13 0.35 9.90 14.57
N ILE A 14 0.42 11.02 13.84
CA ILE A 14 -0.55 11.43 12.81
C ILE A 14 -0.05 10.99 11.42
N PHE A 15 1.27 11.01 11.19
CA PHE A 15 1.91 10.75 9.89
C PHE A 15 2.34 9.29 9.64
N ARG A 16 2.11 8.35 10.57
CA ARG A 16 2.50 6.92 10.43
C ARG A 16 1.33 5.95 10.34
N ASN A 17 0.12 6.46 10.10
CA ASN A 17 -1.08 5.70 10.42
C ASN A 17 -1.50 4.79 9.28
N HIS A 18 -0.99 3.56 9.33
CA HIS A 18 -1.79 2.42 8.91
C HIS A 18 -3.21 2.58 9.48
N VAL A 19 -4.21 2.64 8.60
CA VAL A 19 -5.61 2.68 9.03
C VAL A 19 -6.08 1.24 9.18
N GLU A 20 -5.91 0.69 10.39
CA GLU A 20 -6.37 -0.68 10.71
C GLU A 20 -7.90 -0.76 10.63
N ILE A 21 -8.41 -1.83 10.00
CA ILE A 21 -9.84 -2.04 9.80
C ILE A 21 -10.25 -3.45 10.23
N ASP A 22 -11.37 -3.55 10.94
CA ASP A 22 -11.98 -4.83 11.24
C ASP A 22 -12.63 -5.41 9.98
N LYS A 23 -12.43 -6.71 9.75
CA LYS A 23 -12.98 -7.42 8.58
C LYS A 23 -14.50 -7.30 8.42
N ASN A 24 -15.24 -7.01 9.49
CA ASN A 24 -16.70 -6.86 9.45
C ASN A 24 -17.14 -5.46 9.03
N GLN A 25 -16.23 -4.49 8.99
CA GLN A 25 -16.49 -3.11 8.57
C GLN A 25 -16.14 -2.86 7.10
N LEU A 26 -15.64 -3.88 6.40
CA LEU A 26 -15.25 -3.76 5.00
C LEU A 26 -16.45 -3.50 4.09
N VAL A 27 -16.27 -2.55 3.17
CA VAL A 27 -17.22 -2.18 2.12
C VAL A 27 -16.64 -2.55 0.75
N PRO A 28 -17.40 -3.24 -0.13
CA PRO A 28 -16.91 -3.59 -1.47
C PRO A 28 -16.34 -2.38 -2.21
N GLY A 29 -15.20 -2.56 -2.87
CA GLY A 29 -14.45 -1.52 -3.58
C GLY A 29 -13.29 -0.93 -2.79
N GLN A 30 -13.21 -1.19 -1.48
CA GLN A 30 -12.08 -0.74 -0.67
C GLN A 30 -10.77 -1.44 -1.09
N HIS A 31 -9.74 -0.64 -1.30
CA HIS A 31 -8.36 -1.12 -1.43
C HIS A 31 -7.81 -1.41 -0.04
N ILE A 32 -7.52 -2.68 0.20
CA ILE A 32 -6.99 -3.20 1.45
C ILE A 32 -5.59 -3.77 1.26
N TYR A 33 -4.80 -3.75 2.34
CA TYR A 33 -3.50 -4.41 2.35
C TYR A 33 -3.19 -5.06 3.70
N VAL A 34 -2.26 -6.00 3.66
CA VAL A 34 -1.74 -6.71 4.84
C VAL A 34 -0.23 -6.72 4.84
N ASP A 35 0.37 -6.64 6.02
CA ASP A 35 1.81 -6.80 6.17
C ASP A 35 2.23 -8.27 5.98
N ARG A 36 3.38 -8.48 5.36
CA ARG A 36 3.97 -9.79 5.11
C ARG A 36 5.41 -9.83 5.61
N ALA A 37 5.87 -11.04 5.95
CA ALA A 37 7.24 -11.30 6.40
C ALA A 37 7.70 -10.35 7.53
N GLY A 38 6.84 -10.11 8.52
CA GLY A 38 7.11 -9.25 9.67
C GLY A 38 7.08 -7.76 9.35
N GLY A 39 6.41 -7.34 8.27
CA GLY A 39 6.35 -5.94 7.84
C GLY A 39 7.39 -5.55 6.79
N VAL A 40 8.07 -6.53 6.18
CA VAL A 40 9.07 -6.28 5.13
C VAL A 40 8.42 -5.79 3.83
N TYR A 41 7.21 -6.26 3.54
CA TYR A 41 6.43 -5.79 2.39
C TYR A 41 4.94 -5.90 2.69
N THR A 42 4.14 -5.18 1.90
CA THR A 42 2.69 -5.20 1.95
C THR A 42 2.13 -6.00 0.78
N HIS A 43 1.01 -6.69 1.01
CA HIS A 43 0.26 -7.38 -0.02
C HIS A 43 -1.11 -6.74 -0.18
N HIS A 44 -1.44 -6.32 -1.39
CA HIS A 44 -2.57 -5.44 -1.71
C HIS A 44 -3.67 -6.16 -2.46
N GLY A 45 -4.91 -5.70 -2.30
CA GLY A 45 -6.07 -6.21 -3.03
C GLY A 45 -7.29 -5.31 -2.93
N ILE A 46 -8.29 -5.61 -3.75
CA ILE A 46 -9.60 -4.98 -3.72
C ILE A 46 -10.58 -5.92 -3.04
N TYR A 47 -11.19 -5.49 -1.94
CA TYR A 47 -12.28 -6.22 -1.32
C TYR A 47 -13.53 -6.13 -2.20
N VAL A 48 -14.13 -7.27 -2.53
CA VAL A 48 -15.28 -7.35 -3.46
C VAL A 48 -16.55 -7.86 -2.80
N GLY A 49 -16.59 -7.89 -1.47
CA GLY A 49 -17.77 -8.30 -0.72
C GLY A 49 -17.87 -9.80 -0.49
N ARG A 50 -19.10 -10.22 -0.18
CA ARG A 50 -19.46 -11.62 0.09
C ARG A 50 -20.17 -12.20 -1.13
N ASP A 51 -19.99 -13.49 -1.36
CA ASP A 51 -20.76 -14.20 -2.38
C ASP A 51 -22.18 -14.44 -1.88
N SER A 52 -23.19 -14.20 -2.71
CA SER A 52 -24.59 -14.44 -2.35
C SER A 52 -24.86 -15.92 -2.03
N ASN A 53 -24.13 -16.84 -2.69
CA ASN A 53 -24.27 -18.29 -2.46
C ASN A 53 -23.42 -18.78 -1.28
N LYS A 54 -22.47 -17.96 -0.81
CA LYS A 54 -21.61 -18.24 0.34
C LYS A 54 -21.50 -16.99 1.20
N SER A 55 -22.62 -16.60 1.79
CA SER A 55 -22.75 -15.34 2.54
C SER A 55 -21.82 -15.22 3.76
N HIS A 56 -21.16 -16.30 4.18
CA HIS A 56 -20.14 -16.28 5.24
C HIS A 56 -18.71 -16.03 4.70
N VAL A 57 -18.49 -16.16 3.39
CA VAL A 57 -17.17 -16.01 2.76
C VAL A 57 -17.03 -14.63 2.14
N GLN A 58 -16.03 -13.90 2.62
CA GLN A 58 -15.58 -12.62 2.10
C GLN A 58 -14.51 -12.82 1.03
N TYR A 59 -14.52 -12.03 -0.04
CA TYR A 59 -13.61 -12.19 -1.17
C TYR A 59 -12.78 -10.94 -1.45
N VAL A 60 -11.57 -11.20 -1.96
CA VAL A 60 -10.61 -10.18 -2.38
C VAL A 60 -10.09 -10.56 -3.77
N ILE A 61 -10.05 -9.59 -4.67
CA ILE A 61 -9.34 -9.72 -5.96
C ILE A 61 -7.98 -9.05 -5.80
N HIS A 62 -6.91 -9.76 -6.12
CA HIS A 62 -5.55 -9.25 -5.97
C HIS A 62 -4.61 -9.88 -7.01
N PHE A 63 -3.45 -9.26 -7.17
CA PHE A 63 -2.41 -9.74 -8.07
C PHE A 63 -1.34 -10.50 -7.29
N LEU A 64 -1.00 -11.69 -7.77
CA LEU A 64 0.07 -12.52 -7.25
C LEU A 64 1.23 -12.54 -8.24
N SER A 65 2.42 -12.15 -7.78
CA SER A 65 3.65 -12.39 -8.54
C SER A 65 3.88 -13.91 -8.66
N THR A 66 4.36 -14.38 -9.82
CA THR A 66 4.68 -15.81 -9.98
C THR A 66 5.83 -16.20 -9.04
N PRO A 67 5.74 -17.36 -8.37
CA PRO A 67 6.90 -17.88 -7.65
C PRO A 67 8.03 -18.16 -8.66
N LYS A 68 9.23 -17.62 -8.43
CA LYS A 68 10.44 -18.10 -9.09
C LYS A 68 10.77 -19.45 -8.44
N ASN A 69 10.39 -20.54 -9.09
CA ASN A 69 10.66 -21.94 -8.70
C ASN A 69 10.10 -22.34 -7.31
N GLY A 70 8.91 -22.93 -7.30
CA GLY A 70 8.34 -23.57 -6.10
C GLY A 70 7.92 -25.00 -6.39
N SER A 71 8.61 -25.95 -5.76
CA SER A 71 8.29 -27.39 -5.78
C SER A 71 6.81 -27.64 -5.48
N SER A 72 6.22 -28.59 -6.20
CA SER A 72 4.82 -29.01 -6.08
C SER A 72 4.56 -29.73 -4.76
N THR A 73 4.56 -28.98 -3.65
CA THR A 73 4.04 -29.50 -2.39
C THR A 73 2.52 -29.52 -2.51
N ASN A 74 1.91 -30.67 -2.22
CA ASN A 74 0.47 -30.93 -2.30
C ASN A 74 -0.29 -30.11 -1.24
N SER A 75 -0.28 -28.78 -1.36
CA SER A 75 -0.99 -27.89 -0.45
C SER A 75 -2.48 -28.05 -0.70
N GLN A 76 -3.18 -28.56 0.30
CA GLN A 76 -4.63 -28.72 0.29
C GLN A 76 -5.28 -27.38 -0.09
N ARG A 77 -6.17 -27.43 -1.09
CA ARG A 77 -6.87 -26.23 -1.57
C ARG A 77 -7.79 -25.73 -0.45
N CYS A 78 -7.90 -24.41 -0.31
CA CYS A 78 -8.82 -23.79 0.64
C CYS A 78 -10.26 -24.28 0.38
N GLU A 79 -10.99 -24.67 1.42
CA GLU A 79 -12.35 -25.20 1.26
C GLU A 79 -13.35 -24.13 0.80
N ASP A 80 -13.15 -22.87 1.20
CA ASP A 80 -14.05 -21.76 0.88
C ASP A 80 -13.90 -21.27 -0.57
N CYS A 81 -12.67 -20.91 -0.95
CA CYS A 81 -12.37 -20.28 -2.24
C CYS A 81 -11.71 -21.22 -3.25
N LYS A 82 -11.42 -22.47 -2.85
CA LYS A 82 -10.73 -23.48 -3.68
C LYS A 82 -9.38 -23.01 -4.23
N TYR A 83 -8.82 -21.94 -3.68
CA TYR A 83 -7.48 -21.46 -4.02
C TYR A 83 -6.43 -22.39 -3.41
N GLY A 84 -5.41 -22.76 -4.20
CA GLY A 84 -4.24 -23.52 -3.75
C GLY A 84 -2.99 -22.67 -3.95
N LYS A 85 -2.02 -22.78 -3.03
CA LYS A 85 -0.79 -21.95 -3.02
C LYS A 85 0.14 -22.17 -4.23
N ASN A 86 -0.17 -23.17 -5.07
CA ASN A 86 0.54 -23.49 -6.31
C ASN A 86 -0.16 -22.95 -7.56
N ALA A 87 -1.16 -22.08 -7.41
CA ALA A 87 -1.77 -21.43 -8.56
C ALA A 87 -0.76 -20.50 -9.24
N ASN A 88 -0.69 -20.55 -10.58
CA ASN A 88 0.13 -19.64 -11.37
C ASN A 88 -0.18 -18.17 -10.98
N GLY A 89 0.84 -17.31 -11.00
CA GLY A 89 0.70 -15.88 -10.74
C GLY A 89 -0.22 -15.16 -11.74
N GLY A 90 -0.63 -13.94 -11.41
CA GLY A 90 -1.62 -13.14 -12.13
C GLY A 90 -2.70 -12.57 -11.21
N VAL A 91 -3.80 -12.08 -11.80
CA VAL A 91 -4.97 -11.60 -11.06
C VAL A 91 -5.81 -12.79 -10.61
N VAL A 92 -6.12 -12.87 -9.32
CA VAL A 92 -6.88 -13.99 -8.72
C VAL A 92 -7.96 -13.47 -7.78
N ARG A 93 -9.01 -14.28 -7.55
CA ARG A 93 -10.01 -14.08 -6.49
C ARG A 93 -9.81 -15.12 -5.39
N THR A 94 -9.59 -14.69 -4.16
CA THR A 94 -9.44 -15.57 -2.99
C THR A 94 -10.40 -15.16 -1.88
N CYS A 95 -10.62 -16.02 -0.88
CA CYS A 95 -11.28 -15.57 0.34
C CYS A 95 -10.38 -14.62 1.13
N LEU A 96 -10.98 -13.78 1.98
CA LEU A 96 -10.27 -12.81 2.82
C LEU A 96 -9.28 -13.52 3.76
N ASN A 97 -9.65 -14.68 4.31
CA ASN A 97 -8.75 -15.47 5.17
C ASN A 97 -7.49 -15.93 4.41
N CYS A 98 -7.62 -16.38 3.16
CA CYS A 98 -6.45 -16.72 2.33
C CYS A 98 -5.62 -15.49 1.96
N PHE A 99 -6.27 -14.35 1.70
CA PHE A 99 -5.57 -13.08 1.48
C PHE A 99 -4.76 -12.67 2.71
N MET A 100 -5.32 -12.80 3.91
CA MET A 100 -4.63 -12.47 5.16
C MET A 100 -3.58 -13.52 5.58
N SER A 101 -3.76 -14.80 5.25
CA SER A 101 -2.87 -15.87 5.70
C SER A 101 -1.41 -15.72 5.24
N CYS A 102 -0.51 -15.35 6.16
CA CYS A 102 0.95 -15.44 5.99
C CYS A 102 1.58 -16.05 7.25
N PRO A 103 2.48 -17.05 7.14
CA PRO A 103 3.15 -17.64 8.31
C PRO A 103 3.92 -16.63 9.16
N LEU A 104 4.37 -15.53 8.55
CA LEU A 104 5.12 -14.46 9.18
C LEU A 104 4.40 -13.10 8.99
N GLY A 105 3.07 -13.04 9.09
CA GLY A 105 2.34 -11.77 8.95
C GLY A 105 0.84 -11.91 8.72
N GLY A 106 0.18 -10.81 8.36
CA GLY A 106 -1.23 -10.80 7.99
C GLY A 106 -2.22 -11.04 9.13
N THR A 107 -1.84 -10.67 10.35
CA THR A 107 -2.73 -10.63 11.52
C THR A 107 -3.63 -9.41 11.52
N LYS A 108 -3.21 -8.33 10.85
CA LYS A 108 -3.92 -7.06 10.74
C LYS A 108 -4.26 -6.75 9.30
N LEU A 109 -5.35 -6.02 9.12
CA LEU A 109 -5.85 -5.56 7.84
C LEU A 109 -5.90 -4.04 7.85
N TYR A 110 -5.48 -3.41 6.75
CA TYR A 110 -5.41 -1.97 6.65
C TYR A 110 -6.10 -1.45 5.39
N LEU A 111 -6.62 -0.23 5.47
CA LEU A 111 -7.13 0.53 4.32
C LEU A 111 -6.02 1.33 3.65
N TYR A 112 -5.96 1.25 2.33
CA TYR A 112 -5.15 2.15 1.52
C TYR A 112 -5.88 3.49 1.35
N GLN A 113 -5.18 4.59 1.60
CA GLN A 113 -5.77 5.93 1.61
C GLN A 113 -5.60 6.62 0.25
N TYR A 114 -6.64 7.28 -0.23
CA TYR A 114 -6.63 8.07 -1.46
C TYR A 114 -6.89 9.54 -1.16
N ASP A 115 -6.58 10.41 -2.12
CA ASP A 115 -6.77 11.85 -2.00
C ASP A 115 -6.01 12.47 -0.79
N VAL A 116 -4.87 11.88 -0.43
CA VAL A 116 -4.01 12.42 0.63
C VAL A 116 -3.14 13.57 0.10
N SER A 117 -2.71 14.47 0.99
CA SER A 117 -1.81 15.54 0.58
C SER A 117 -0.44 14.98 0.14
N LEU A 118 0.32 15.73 -0.67
CA LEU A 118 1.68 15.31 -1.06
C LEU A 118 2.62 15.17 0.16
N ILE A 119 2.38 15.95 1.21
CA ILE A 119 3.13 15.86 2.46
C ILE A 119 2.81 14.53 3.14
N ASP A 120 1.53 14.15 3.23
CA ASP A 120 1.12 12.87 3.80
C ASP A 120 1.64 11.69 2.98
N LYS A 121 1.65 11.80 1.64
CA LYS A 121 2.24 10.79 0.75
C LYS A 121 3.75 10.62 0.99
N HIS A 122 4.48 11.70 1.21
CA HIS A 122 5.94 11.68 1.42
C HIS A 122 6.33 11.23 2.83
N MET A 123 5.53 11.59 3.83
CA MET A 123 5.80 11.28 5.24
C MET A 123 5.16 9.97 5.71
N GLY A 124 4.18 9.47 4.95
CA GLY A 124 3.43 8.26 5.23
C GLY A 124 4.21 6.97 4.98
N VAL A 125 3.58 5.84 5.34
CA VAL A 125 4.18 4.53 5.11
C VAL A 125 4.20 4.23 3.61
N PRO A 126 5.35 3.84 3.01
CA PRO A 126 5.40 3.44 1.61
C PRO A 126 4.36 2.34 1.32
N GLY A 127 3.59 2.49 0.25
CA GLY A 127 2.52 1.55 -0.08
C GLY A 127 1.30 1.62 0.83
N SER A 128 1.02 2.75 1.49
CA SER A 128 -0.21 2.91 2.29
C SER A 128 -1.18 3.95 1.75
N CYS A 129 -0.74 4.81 0.83
CA CYS A 129 -1.57 5.90 0.32
C CYS A 129 -1.15 6.43 -1.06
N SER A 130 -2.10 7.08 -1.74
CA SER A 130 -1.87 7.86 -2.95
C SER A 130 -2.56 9.22 -2.88
N SER A 131 -1.93 10.22 -3.47
CA SER A 131 -2.48 11.57 -3.66
C SER A 131 -3.47 11.64 -4.83
N ALA A 132 -3.58 10.58 -5.63
CA ALA A 132 -4.59 10.52 -6.67
C ALA A 132 -5.97 10.28 -6.03
N PRO A 133 -7.05 10.91 -6.54
CA PRO A 133 -8.40 10.60 -6.08
C PRO A 133 -8.82 9.20 -6.55
N ALA A 134 -9.57 8.51 -5.70
CA ALA A 134 -10.20 7.24 -6.06
C ALA A 134 -11.50 7.46 -6.84
N LYS A 135 -11.81 6.49 -7.70
CA LYS A 135 -13.11 6.33 -8.34
C LYS A 135 -14.18 5.92 -7.31
N PRO A 136 -15.48 6.02 -7.65
CA PRO A 136 -16.55 5.45 -6.82
C PRO A 136 -16.34 3.95 -6.58
N LEU A 137 -16.63 3.47 -5.37
CA LEU A 137 -16.37 2.10 -4.93
C LEU A 137 -16.93 1.03 -5.88
N GLU A 138 -18.12 1.24 -6.43
CA GLU A 138 -18.76 0.32 -7.37
C GLU A 138 -17.97 0.20 -8.69
N GLU A 139 -17.40 1.30 -9.19
CA GLU A 139 -16.54 1.29 -10.37
C GLU A 139 -15.21 0.57 -10.09
N ILE A 140 -14.68 0.67 -8.87
CA ILE A 140 -13.48 -0.07 -8.45
C ILE A 140 -13.75 -1.57 -8.48
N VAL A 141 -14.88 -2.01 -7.91
CA VAL A 141 -15.31 -3.42 -7.94
C VAL A 141 -15.45 -3.90 -9.38
N LYS A 142 -16.15 -3.13 -10.22
CA LYS A 142 -16.31 -3.46 -11.65
C LYS A 142 -14.96 -3.63 -12.34
N THR A 143 -14.05 -2.68 -12.16
CA THR A 143 -12.69 -2.72 -12.75
C THR A 143 -11.91 -3.95 -12.29
N ALA A 144 -11.99 -4.30 -11.00
CA ALA A 144 -11.31 -5.46 -10.46
C ALA A 144 -11.81 -6.78 -11.08
N TYR A 145 -13.13 -6.91 -11.27
CA TYR A 145 -13.73 -8.07 -11.95
C TYR A 145 -13.39 -8.10 -13.44
N GLU A 146 -13.40 -6.95 -14.14
CA GLU A 146 -12.97 -6.87 -15.54
C GLU A 146 -11.53 -7.37 -15.71
N LYS A 147 -10.60 -6.90 -14.86
CA LYS A 147 -9.20 -7.35 -14.88
C LYS A 147 -9.07 -8.83 -14.52
N LEU A 148 -9.87 -9.35 -13.59
CA LEU A 148 -9.91 -10.78 -13.27
C LEU A 148 -10.36 -11.62 -14.47
N ASN A 149 -11.39 -11.17 -15.19
CA ASN A 149 -11.96 -11.88 -16.35
C ASN A 149 -11.06 -11.78 -17.59
N GLN A 150 -10.33 -10.68 -17.74
CA GLN A 150 -9.36 -10.45 -18.82
C GLN A 150 -7.99 -11.09 -18.53
N ALA A 151 -7.75 -11.56 -17.30
CA ALA A 151 -6.49 -12.16 -16.91
C ALA A 151 -6.22 -13.43 -17.74
N LYS A 152 -5.39 -13.28 -18.77
CA LYS A 152 -4.91 -14.42 -19.54
C LYS A 152 -3.99 -15.28 -18.65
N PRO A 153 -4.01 -16.60 -18.80
CA PRO A 153 -2.91 -17.42 -18.30
C PRO A 153 -1.62 -16.95 -18.99
N ARG A 154 -0.66 -16.44 -18.20
CA ARG A 154 0.78 -16.33 -18.54
C ARG A 154 1.34 -15.08 -19.25
N GLU A 155 0.67 -13.93 -19.31
CA GLU A 155 1.25 -12.74 -19.99
C GLU A 155 1.33 -11.46 -19.14
N TYR A 156 1.56 -11.56 -17.83
CA TYR A 156 1.95 -10.36 -17.07
C TYR A 156 3.48 -10.22 -17.04
N ASN A 157 3.97 -9.03 -17.38
CA ASN A 157 5.38 -8.67 -17.21
C ASN A 157 5.63 -8.36 -15.72
N LEU A 158 5.98 -9.41 -14.97
CA LEU A 158 5.93 -9.48 -13.50
C LEU A 158 7.08 -8.77 -12.78
N LEU A 159 7.96 -8.08 -13.52
CA LEU A 159 9.13 -7.41 -12.93
C LEU A 159 8.81 -5.97 -12.49
N THR A 160 7.75 -5.36 -13.01
CA THR A 160 7.37 -3.96 -12.68
C THR A 160 5.90 -3.79 -12.31
N TYR A 161 5.04 -4.79 -12.55
CA TYR A 161 3.63 -4.80 -12.15
C TYR A 161 3.45 -5.63 -10.88
N ASN A 162 3.18 -4.97 -9.74
CA ASN A 162 2.99 -5.62 -8.44
C ASN A 162 1.54 -5.50 -7.94
N CYS A 163 1.24 -6.05 -6.76
CA CYS A 163 -0.10 -6.03 -6.17
C CYS A 163 -0.62 -4.63 -5.86
N GLU A 164 0.25 -3.71 -5.45
CA GLU A 164 -0.11 -2.31 -5.20
C GLU A 164 -0.53 -1.62 -6.50
N THR A 165 0.27 -1.77 -7.57
CA THR A 165 -0.05 -1.20 -8.88
C THR A 165 -1.39 -1.71 -9.38
N PHE A 166 -1.66 -3.01 -9.28
CA PHE A 166 -2.96 -3.57 -9.63
C PHE A 166 -4.12 -2.89 -8.89
N ALA A 167 -4.03 -2.80 -7.56
CA ALA A 167 -5.11 -2.27 -6.74
C ALA A 167 -5.27 -0.75 -6.93
N THR A 168 -4.17 -0.02 -7.11
CA THR A 168 -4.19 1.42 -7.43
C THR A 168 -4.77 1.69 -8.81
N GLU A 169 -4.50 0.84 -9.81
CA GLU A 169 -5.15 0.93 -11.12
C GLU A 169 -6.65 0.69 -11.05
N CYS A 170 -7.09 -0.31 -10.28
CA CYS A 170 -8.52 -0.54 -10.06
C CYS A 170 -9.17 0.70 -9.45
N SER A 171 -8.47 1.32 -8.51
CA SER A 171 -9.01 2.43 -7.71
C SER A 171 -9.00 3.77 -8.42
N THR A 172 -8.04 4.02 -9.32
CA THR A 172 -7.83 5.35 -9.93
C THR A 172 -7.99 5.34 -11.46
N GLY A 173 -7.94 4.16 -12.09
CA GLY A 173 -7.85 4.02 -13.54
C GLY A 173 -6.46 4.35 -14.13
N LYS A 174 -5.48 4.70 -13.29
CA LYS A 174 -4.09 4.99 -13.70
C LYS A 174 -3.12 4.05 -12.99
N GLY A 175 -2.19 3.48 -13.75
CA GLY A 175 -1.07 2.72 -13.21
C GLY A 175 -0.08 3.64 -12.56
N GLU A 176 -0.28 3.98 -11.28
CA GLU A 176 0.80 4.56 -10.49
C GLU A 176 1.75 3.41 -10.11
N SER A 177 2.72 3.13 -10.97
CA SER A 177 3.99 2.63 -10.46
C SER A 177 4.62 3.81 -9.70
N GLY A 178 5.05 3.61 -8.46
CA GLY A 178 5.77 4.62 -7.66
C GLY A 178 7.16 4.98 -8.24
N GLN A 179 7.33 4.99 -9.56
CA GLN A 179 8.60 5.21 -10.24
C GLN A 179 8.55 6.30 -11.34
N VAL A 180 7.42 6.95 -11.64
CA VAL A 180 7.36 7.92 -12.75
C VAL A 180 6.96 9.37 -12.37
N VAL A 181 6.90 9.74 -11.09
CA VAL A 181 6.82 11.17 -10.70
C VAL A 181 7.78 11.60 -9.59
N ASP A 182 8.87 10.87 -9.34
CA ASP A 182 9.88 11.26 -8.33
C ASP A 182 11.30 11.43 -8.87
N ASN A 183 11.47 11.46 -10.21
CA ASN A 183 12.77 11.77 -10.82
C ASN A 183 12.99 13.29 -11.03
N ALA A 184 11.98 14.13 -10.79
CA ALA A 184 12.14 15.59 -10.90
C ALA A 184 12.51 16.29 -9.57
N THR A 185 12.39 15.61 -8.43
CA THR A 185 12.70 16.19 -7.11
C THR A 185 13.88 15.52 -6.39
N ARG A 186 14.53 14.51 -7.01
CA ARG A 186 15.89 14.10 -6.61
C ARG A 186 16.91 15.10 -7.16
N MET A 187 16.82 16.34 -6.68
CA MET A 187 17.87 17.32 -6.85
C MET A 187 19.09 16.80 -6.08
N VAL A 188 20.03 16.29 -6.87
CA VAL A 188 21.44 16.02 -6.61
C VAL A 188 22.00 16.77 -5.40
N ILE A 189 22.39 16.04 -4.36
CA ILE A 189 23.58 16.42 -3.58
C ILE A 189 24.63 15.34 -3.89
N PRO A 190 25.71 15.66 -4.63
CA PRO A 190 26.77 14.69 -4.89
C PRO A 190 27.47 14.36 -3.56
N PRO A 191 27.93 13.12 -3.34
CA PRO A 191 28.81 12.80 -2.24
C PRO A 191 30.22 13.28 -2.60
N THR A 192 30.45 14.59 -2.61
CA THR A 192 31.78 15.17 -2.62
C THR A 192 32.00 15.91 -1.30
N SER A 193 32.69 15.21 -0.40
CA SER A 193 33.64 15.79 0.55
C SER A 193 33.12 16.88 1.50
N PHE A 194 32.54 16.47 2.63
CA PHE A 194 32.65 17.24 3.88
C PHE A 194 32.87 16.30 5.06
N VAL A 195 34.13 16.04 5.36
CA VAL A 195 34.57 15.76 6.73
C VAL A 195 34.22 17.01 7.55
N GLY A 196 33.27 16.88 8.48
CA GLY A 196 33.05 17.84 9.57
C GLY A 196 32.31 19.15 9.27
N ALA A 197 30.99 19.12 9.05
CA ALA A 197 30.13 20.32 9.20
C ALA A 197 28.63 20.03 9.47
N GLY A 198 28.27 18.81 9.88
CA GLY A 198 26.87 18.37 9.98
C GLY A 198 26.01 19.04 11.08
N ILE A 199 26.62 19.78 12.01
CA ILE A 199 25.89 20.40 13.14
C ILE A 199 25.46 21.84 12.80
N ALA A 200 26.13 22.53 11.88
CA ALA A 200 25.87 23.95 11.62
C ALA A 200 24.62 24.19 10.77
N VAL A 201 24.33 23.33 9.79
CA VAL A 201 23.23 23.55 8.83
C VAL A 201 21.85 23.47 9.50
N GLY A 202 21.66 22.50 10.40
CA GLY A 202 20.41 22.39 11.17
C GLY A 202 20.16 23.59 12.09
N TYR A 203 21.22 24.18 12.66
CA TYR A 203 21.11 25.36 13.52
C TYR A 203 20.75 26.61 12.72
N THR A 204 21.29 26.77 11.51
CA THR A 204 21.02 27.93 10.67
C THR A 204 19.56 27.95 10.20
N VAL A 205 19.01 26.82 9.74
CA VAL A 205 17.59 26.70 9.33
C VAL A 205 16.63 26.95 10.50
N TYR A 206 16.95 26.44 11.69
CA TYR A 206 16.17 26.68 12.91
C TYR A 206 16.12 28.18 13.29
N LYS A 207 17.24 28.90 13.12
CA LYS A 207 17.31 30.34 13.44
C LYS A 207 16.55 31.20 12.42
N THR A 208 16.55 30.86 11.13
CA THR A 208 15.79 31.62 10.12
C THR A 208 14.28 31.49 10.31
N ILE A 209 13.78 30.29 10.62
CA ILE A 209 12.34 30.05 10.83
C ILE A 209 11.83 30.77 12.08
N THR A 210 12.59 30.75 13.18
CA THR A 210 12.20 31.44 14.43
C THR A 210 12.24 32.96 14.31
N THR A 211 13.15 33.50 13.50
CA THR A 211 13.23 34.95 13.25
C THR A 211 12.08 35.42 12.34
N ALA A 212 11.68 34.62 11.35
CA ALA A 212 10.56 34.91 10.46
C ALA A 212 9.19 34.87 11.17
N GLN A 213 9.01 33.98 12.17
CA GLN A 213 7.77 33.94 12.96
C GLN A 213 7.64 35.08 13.98
N ARG A 214 8.74 35.72 14.38
CA ARG A 214 8.72 36.86 15.30
C ARG A 214 8.30 38.19 14.62
N TRP A 215 8.36 38.26 13.29
CA TRP A 215 7.94 39.43 12.50
C TRP A 215 6.45 39.45 12.10
N LYS A 216 5.70 38.36 12.33
CA LYS A 216 4.25 38.31 12.07
C LYS A 216 3.37 38.60 13.30
N LYS A 217 3.96 39.09 14.40
CA LYS A 217 3.25 39.46 15.64
C LYS A 217 3.58 40.89 16.13
N LYS A 218 3.73 41.84 15.20
CA LYS A 218 3.56 43.27 15.47
C LYS A 218 2.68 43.87 14.40
#